data_AF-A0A1V5PIP4-F1
#
_entry.id   AF-A0A1V5PIP4-F1
#
_cell.length_a   1.000
_cell.length_b   1.000
_cell.length_c   1.000
_cell.angle_alpha   90.00
_cell.angle_beta   90.00
_cell.angle_gamma   90.00
#
_symmetry.space_group_name_H-M   'P 1'
#
loop_
_entity.id
_entity.type
_entity.pdbx_description
1 polymer ?
#
loop_
_entity_poly.entity_id
_entity_poly.type
_entity_poly.pdbx_seq_one_letter_code
_entity_poly.pdbx_strand_id
1 'polypeptide(L)'
;MEALILGGAFAGWNRPRRQLLWELERAVKLPPEEPLHLEFDMAEPEPPLDDFTSAQALGLEQAFTGVTAEQPRTAPVAHIFRSMGCTPVAELRQWPAGTRVRVGGVVVARQQPPTARGMVFLALEDATGLVNVALYPAVAAASREALTAPFVIVEGQIQYDGQSVGVLGTRVLPVGYPQYGRLED
;
A
#
# COMPACT_ATOMS: atom_id res chain seq x y z
N MET A 1 23.70 -1.78 -1.43
CA MET A 1 23.48 -2.03 0.01
C MET A 1 22.27 -1.28 0.54
N GLU A 2 22.15 0.03 0.26
CA GLU A 2 21.00 0.85 0.68
C GLU A 2 19.62 0.22 0.38
N ALA A 3 19.36 -0.20 -0.86
CA ALA A 3 18.10 -0.85 -1.24
C ALA A 3 17.78 -2.12 -0.43
N LEU A 4 18.81 -2.87 0.01
CA LEU A 4 18.62 -4.06 0.84
C LEU A 4 18.24 -3.67 2.28
N ILE A 5 18.81 -2.58 2.81
CA ILE A 5 18.43 -2.03 4.12
C ILE A 5 16.98 -1.53 4.07
N LEU A 6 16.64 -0.72 3.06
CA LEU A 6 15.30 -0.17 2.88
C LEU A 6 14.25 -1.25 2.63
N GLY A 7 14.59 -2.29 1.86
CA GLY A 7 13.74 -3.46 1.62
C GLY A 7 13.63 -4.43 2.80
N GLY A 8 14.31 -4.16 3.93
CA GLY A 8 14.18 -4.96 5.16
C GLY A 8 15.08 -6.19 5.26
N ALA A 9 16.02 -6.41 4.33
CA ALA A 9 16.90 -7.58 4.34
C ALA A 9 17.79 -7.68 5.61
N PHE A 10 17.98 -6.57 6.31
CA PHE A 10 18.78 -6.46 7.54
C PHE A 10 17.95 -6.46 8.83
N ALA A 11 16.64 -6.75 8.77
CA ALA A 11 15.77 -6.74 9.96
C ALA A 11 16.30 -7.66 11.10
N GLY A 12 16.98 -8.75 10.76
CA GLY A 12 17.60 -9.66 11.74
C GLY A 12 18.76 -9.07 12.55
N TRP A 13 19.26 -7.89 12.21
CA TRP A 13 20.34 -7.21 12.95
C TRP A 13 19.84 -6.47 14.19
N ASN A 14 18.51 -6.40 14.38
CA ASN A 14 17.88 -5.74 15.53
C ASN A 14 18.34 -4.28 15.71
N ARG A 15 18.57 -3.57 14.59
CA ARG A 15 18.89 -2.14 14.55
C ARG A 15 17.89 -1.40 13.65
N PRO A 16 17.57 -0.13 13.96
CA PRO A 16 16.72 0.69 13.11
C PRO A 16 17.28 0.81 11.69
N ARG A 17 16.43 0.78 10.66
CA ARG A 17 16.90 0.92 9.27
C ARG A 17 17.56 2.27 9.04
N ARG A 18 17.03 3.34 9.65
CA ARG A 18 17.63 4.68 9.59
C ARG A 18 19.03 4.71 10.20
N GLN A 19 19.25 3.93 11.25
CA GLN A 19 20.58 3.74 11.84
C GLN A 19 21.54 3.05 10.86
N LEU A 20 21.10 1.94 10.24
CA LEU A 20 21.91 1.21 9.28
C LEU A 20 22.27 2.03 8.04
N LEU A 21 21.39 2.93 7.59
CA LEU A 21 21.65 3.86 6.48
C LEU A 21 22.73 4.87 6.85
N TRP A 22 22.66 5.44 8.05
CA TRP A 22 23.68 6.35 8.55
C TRP A 22 25.05 5.66 8.64
N GLU A 23 25.08 4.42 9.15
CA GLU A 23 26.31 3.62 9.23
C GLU A 23 26.90 3.30 7.86
N LEU A 24 26.04 2.94 6.90
CA LEU A 24 26.45 2.70 5.52
C LEU A 24 27.08 3.96 4.90
N GLU A 25 26.46 5.12 5.08
CA GLU A 25 26.99 6.38 4.55
C GLU A 25 28.37 6.70 5.14
N ARG A 26 28.54 6.50 6.45
CA ARG A 26 29.83 6.68 7.12
C ARG A 26 30.88 5.70 6.58
N ALA A 27 30.53 4.43 6.45
CA ALA A 27 31.40 3.37 5.91
C ALA A 27 31.86 3.65 4.47
N VAL A 28 30.99 4.20 3.63
CA VAL A 28 31.31 4.55 2.24
C VAL A 28 32.24 5.77 2.15
N LYS A 29 32.15 6.70 3.10
CA LYS A 29 32.97 7.92 3.15
C LYS A 29 34.35 7.72 3.78
N LEU A 30 34.61 6.57 4.40
CA LEU A 30 35.92 6.25 4.94
C LEU A 30 36.95 6.09 3.81
N PRO A 31 38.11 6.77 3.88
CA PRO A 31 39.17 6.56 2.92
C PRO A 31 39.68 5.10 3.02
N PRO A 32 40.10 4.47 1.90
CA PRO A 32 40.84 3.22 1.97
C PRO A 32 42.08 3.43 2.85
N GLU A 33 42.33 2.52 3.78
CA GLU A 33 43.31 2.69 4.87
C GLU A 33 44.66 3.26 4.38
N GLU A 34 44.99 4.48 4.81
CA GLU A 34 46.39 4.91 4.97
C GLU A 34 46.68 4.96 6.48
N PRO A 35 47.73 4.28 6.96
CA PRO A 35 48.04 4.29 8.37
C PRO A 35 48.82 5.57 8.70
N LEU A 36 48.22 6.51 9.42
CA LEU A 36 48.98 7.39 10.30
C LEU A 36 48.11 7.98 11.40
N HIS A 37 48.40 7.50 12.61
CA HIS A 37 47.82 7.92 13.87
C HIS A 37 48.01 9.42 14.13
N LEU A 38 46.90 10.10 14.40
CA LEU A 38 46.82 11.19 15.38
C LEU A 38 45.44 11.06 16.03
N GLU A 39 45.43 10.51 17.25
CA GLU A 39 44.24 10.37 18.07
C GLU A 39 43.69 11.75 18.44
N PHE A 40 42.70 12.20 17.68
CA PHE A 40 41.60 12.95 18.25
C PHE A 40 40.38 12.05 18.15
N ASP A 41 40.04 11.42 19.27
CA ASP A 41 38.77 10.70 19.42
C ASP A 41 37.62 11.73 19.46
N MET A 42 37.38 12.32 18.30
CA MET A 42 36.14 13.01 17.97
C MET A 42 35.28 11.99 17.22
N ALA A 43 35.10 10.79 17.78
CA ALA A 43 34.06 9.90 17.30
C ALA A 43 32.74 10.69 17.40
N GLU A 44 32.21 11.12 16.26
CA GLU A 44 30.88 11.72 16.24
C GLU A 44 29.92 10.72 16.88
N PRO A 45 29.24 11.11 17.98
CA PRO A 45 28.39 10.18 18.69
C PRO A 45 27.30 9.71 17.73
N GLU A 46 27.05 8.40 17.75
CA GLU A 46 26.01 7.78 16.95
C GLU A 46 24.67 8.47 17.27
N PRO A 47 24.01 9.13 16.29
CA PRO A 47 22.74 9.79 16.54
C PRO A 47 21.69 8.71 16.84
N PRO A 48 20.81 8.89 17.85
CA PRO A 48 19.74 7.93 18.12
C PRO A 48 18.65 8.10 17.04
N LEU A 49 18.73 7.33 15.96
CA LEU A 49 17.73 7.36 14.90
C LEU A 49 16.70 6.24 15.10
N ASP A 50 15.46 6.63 15.35
CA ASP A 50 14.33 5.70 15.37
C ASP A 50 14.15 5.00 14.02
N ASP A 51 13.51 3.82 14.03
CA ASP A 51 13.18 3.14 12.79
C ASP A 51 12.05 3.86 12.04
N PHE A 52 11.80 3.42 10.81
CA PHE A 52 10.57 3.78 10.11
C PHE A 52 9.35 3.25 10.88
N THR A 53 8.27 4.02 10.88
CA THR A 53 6.95 3.51 11.32
C THR A 53 6.58 2.25 10.52
N SER A 54 5.75 1.37 11.07
CA SER A 54 5.32 0.14 10.38
C SER A 54 4.72 0.43 8.99
N ALA A 55 4.01 1.55 8.88
CA ALA A 55 3.50 2.14 7.65
C ALA A 55 4.59 2.45 6.60
N GLN A 56 5.61 3.21 7.00
CA GLN A 56 6.72 3.60 6.14
C GLN A 56 7.56 2.38 5.75
N ALA A 57 7.85 1.49 6.70
CA ALA A 57 8.58 0.25 6.45
C ALA A 57 7.87 -0.61 5.39
N LEU A 58 6.54 -0.76 5.48
CA LEU A 58 5.73 -1.48 4.50
C LEU A 58 5.76 -0.83 3.11
N GLY A 59 5.71 0.50 3.06
CA GLY A 59 5.84 1.26 1.82
C GLY A 59 7.20 1.07 1.15
N LEU A 60 8.28 1.05 1.95
CA LEU A 60 9.63 0.79 1.47
C LEU A 60 9.80 -0.65 0.99
N GLU A 61 9.29 -1.63 1.74
CA GLU A 61 9.32 -3.04 1.35
C GLU A 61 8.64 -3.24 -0.01
N GLN A 62 7.44 -2.69 -0.17
CA GLN A 62 6.72 -2.74 -1.45
C GLN A 62 7.48 -2.04 -2.58
N ALA A 63 8.13 -0.90 -2.31
CA ALA A 63 8.86 -0.14 -3.32
C ALA A 63 10.14 -0.84 -3.80
N PHE A 64 10.85 -1.53 -2.90
CA PHE A 64 12.15 -2.15 -3.20
C PHE A 64 12.07 -3.64 -3.53
N THR A 65 11.05 -4.35 -3.03
CA THR A 65 10.90 -5.80 -3.25
C THR A 65 9.70 -6.14 -4.15
N GLY A 66 8.75 -5.22 -4.31
CA GLY A 66 7.50 -5.45 -5.03
C GLY A 66 6.45 -6.23 -4.26
N VAL A 67 6.76 -6.68 -3.03
CA VAL A 67 5.88 -7.48 -2.17
C VAL A 67 5.97 -7.00 -0.72
N THR A 68 5.11 -7.54 0.15
CA THR A 68 5.13 -7.30 1.59
C THR A 68 5.14 -8.65 2.32
N ALA A 69 6.10 -8.91 3.19
CA ALA A 69 6.32 -10.21 3.80
C ALA A 69 5.44 -10.46 5.04
N GLU A 70 5.23 -9.43 5.87
CA GLU A 70 4.58 -9.58 7.19
C GLU A 70 3.08 -9.28 7.19
N GLN A 71 2.67 -8.26 6.44
CA GLN A 71 1.28 -7.80 6.43
C GLN A 71 0.87 -7.27 5.06
N PRO A 72 -0.42 -7.38 4.66
CA PRO A 72 -0.89 -6.79 3.41
C PRO A 72 -0.63 -5.28 3.35
N ARG A 73 -0.31 -4.75 2.17
CA ARG A 73 -0.08 -3.32 1.91
C ARG A 73 -1.22 -2.39 2.35
N THR A 74 -2.42 -2.94 2.49
CA THR A 74 -3.65 -2.25 2.90
C THR A 74 -3.97 -2.38 4.39
N ALA A 75 -3.25 -3.22 5.15
CA ALA A 75 -3.48 -3.44 6.58
C ALA A 75 -3.44 -2.14 7.40
N PRO A 76 -2.49 -1.21 7.20
CA PRO A 76 -2.46 0.02 7.98
C PRO A 76 -3.68 0.93 7.75
N VAL A 77 -4.33 0.81 6.59
CA VAL A 77 -5.44 1.67 6.17
C VAL A 77 -6.80 0.97 6.24
N ALA A 78 -6.83 -0.31 6.61
CA ALA A 78 -8.04 -1.12 6.69
C ALA A 78 -9.09 -0.52 7.66
N HIS A 79 -8.63 0.00 8.81
CA HIS A 79 -9.50 0.64 9.79
C HIS A 79 -10.18 1.91 9.24
N ILE A 80 -9.51 2.64 8.35
CA ILE A 80 -10.05 3.84 7.69
C ILE A 80 -11.16 3.44 6.73
N PHE A 81 -10.95 2.41 5.90
CA PHE A 81 -12.01 1.90 5.03
C PHE A 81 -13.21 1.42 5.82
N ARG A 82 -12.99 0.72 6.94
CA ARG A 82 -14.07 0.26 7.83
C ARG A 82 -14.83 1.42 8.46
N SER A 83 -14.15 2.46 8.94
CA SER A 83 -14.80 3.66 9.50
C SER A 83 -15.57 4.46 8.43
N MET A 84 -15.14 4.37 7.17
CA MET A 84 -15.88 4.87 6.00
C MET A 84 -17.03 3.94 5.56
N GLY A 85 -17.37 2.91 6.33
CA GLY A 85 -18.48 2.00 6.06
C GLY A 85 -18.22 1.00 4.93
N CYS A 86 -16.96 0.71 4.62
CA CYS A 86 -16.62 -0.33 3.64
C CYS A 86 -16.76 -1.72 4.27
N THR A 87 -17.41 -2.62 3.54
CA THR A 87 -17.47 -4.05 3.83
C THR A 87 -16.16 -4.70 3.41
N PRO A 88 -15.49 -5.48 4.29
CA PRO A 88 -14.31 -6.24 3.92
C PRO A 88 -14.59 -7.23 2.79
N VAL A 89 -13.63 -7.41 1.88
CA VAL A 89 -13.75 -8.31 0.74
C VAL A 89 -14.10 -9.74 1.17
N ALA A 90 -13.48 -10.23 2.24
CA ALA A 90 -13.74 -11.58 2.77
C ALA A 90 -15.19 -11.79 3.24
N GLU A 91 -15.91 -10.71 3.58
CA GLU A 91 -17.30 -10.78 4.05
C GLU A 91 -18.31 -10.78 2.89
N LEU A 92 -17.94 -10.36 1.68
CA LEU A 92 -18.87 -10.16 0.57
C LEU A 92 -19.66 -11.41 0.18
N ARG A 93 -19.05 -12.59 0.27
CA ARG A 93 -19.71 -13.88 -0.05
C ARG A 93 -20.90 -14.22 0.86
N GLN A 94 -21.01 -13.56 2.02
CA GLN A 94 -22.09 -13.80 2.97
C GLN A 94 -23.39 -13.10 2.55
N TRP A 95 -23.32 -12.19 1.58
CA TRP A 95 -24.43 -11.31 1.23
C TRP A 95 -25.08 -11.74 -0.10
N PRO A 96 -26.42 -11.62 -0.22
CA PRO A 96 -27.14 -11.94 -1.46
C PRO A 96 -26.75 -11.04 -2.64
N ALA A 97 -26.92 -11.55 -3.86
CA ALA A 97 -26.81 -10.77 -5.08
C ALA A 97 -27.74 -9.54 -5.05
N GLY A 98 -27.29 -8.42 -5.62
CA GLY A 98 -28.03 -7.15 -5.63
C GLY A 98 -27.92 -6.33 -4.34
N THR A 99 -27.32 -6.90 -3.28
CA THR A 99 -27.14 -6.14 -2.03
C THR A 99 -26.22 -4.95 -2.24
N ARG A 100 -26.64 -3.78 -1.75
CA ARG A 100 -25.83 -2.56 -1.80
C ARG A 100 -24.67 -2.68 -0.82
N VAL A 101 -23.47 -2.43 -1.32
CA VAL A 101 -22.24 -2.47 -0.53
C VAL A 101 -21.34 -1.30 -0.88
N ARG A 102 -20.42 -1.03 0.02
CA ARG A 102 -19.27 -0.17 -0.21
C ARG A 102 -18.02 -1.02 -0.03
N VAL A 103 -17.13 -1.02 -1.00
CA VAL A 103 -15.82 -1.71 -0.90
C VAL A 103 -14.73 -0.69 -1.06
N GLY A 104 -13.66 -0.80 -0.28
CA GLY A 104 -12.58 0.18 -0.26
C GLY A 104 -11.23 -0.52 -0.27
N GLY A 105 -10.27 0.02 -1.02
CA GLY A 105 -8.98 -0.64 -1.17
C GLY A 105 -8.04 0.08 -2.13
N VAL A 106 -6.94 -0.60 -2.44
CA VAL A 106 -5.98 -0.16 -3.46
C VAL A 106 -6.36 -0.72 -4.83
N VAL A 107 -6.29 0.12 -5.85
CA VAL A 107 -6.50 -0.31 -7.24
C VAL A 107 -5.24 -1.05 -7.71
N VAL A 108 -5.36 -2.35 -7.93
CA VAL A 108 -4.26 -3.21 -8.38
C VAL A 108 -4.18 -3.25 -9.91
N ALA A 109 -5.33 -3.30 -10.56
CA ALA A 109 -5.42 -3.32 -12.01
C ALA A 109 -6.67 -2.60 -12.50
N ARG A 110 -6.57 -2.03 -13.71
CA ARG A 110 -7.67 -1.44 -14.44
C ARG A 110 -7.64 -1.92 -15.89
N GLN A 111 -8.75 -2.42 -16.38
CA GLN A 111 -8.86 -2.94 -17.74
C GLN A 111 -10.13 -2.40 -18.41
N GLN A 112 -10.03 -2.12 -19.71
CA GLN A 112 -11.18 -1.79 -20.56
C GLN A 112 -11.06 -2.61 -21.85
N PRO A 113 -11.46 -3.90 -21.82
CA PRO A 113 -11.34 -4.76 -22.99
C PRO A 113 -12.16 -4.20 -24.17
N PRO A 114 -11.63 -4.22 -25.41
CA PRO A 114 -12.35 -3.72 -26.59
C PRO A 114 -13.71 -4.42 -26.81
N THR A 115 -13.82 -5.68 -26.39
CA THR A 115 -15.00 -6.53 -26.54
C THR A 115 -16.10 -6.27 -25.51
N ALA A 116 -15.80 -5.52 -24.43
CA ALA A 116 -16.72 -5.35 -23.30
C ALA A 116 -17.66 -4.14 -23.45
N ARG A 117 -17.93 -3.69 -24.69
CA ARG A 117 -18.82 -2.56 -25.01
C ARG A 117 -18.54 -1.31 -24.15
N GLY A 118 -17.25 -1.04 -23.89
CA GLY A 118 -16.79 0.11 -23.12
C GLY A 118 -16.83 -0.05 -21.60
N MET A 119 -17.24 -1.20 -21.06
CA MET A 119 -17.16 -1.46 -19.62
C MET A 119 -15.72 -1.40 -19.11
N VAL A 120 -15.56 -0.89 -17.90
CA VAL A 120 -14.28 -0.82 -17.19
C VAL A 120 -14.30 -1.79 -16.04
N PHE A 121 -13.22 -2.55 -15.88
CA PHE A 121 -13.03 -3.49 -14.78
C PHE A 121 -11.88 -3.01 -13.90
N LEU A 122 -12.09 -3.05 -12.59
CA LEU A 122 -11.08 -2.79 -11.58
C LEU A 122 -10.84 -4.04 -10.75
N ALA A 123 -9.58 -4.31 -10.42
CA ALA A 123 -9.23 -5.20 -9.32
C ALA A 123 -8.90 -4.33 -8.10
N LEU A 124 -9.70 -4.46 -7.05
CA LEU A 124 -9.55 -3.74 -5.79
C LEU A 124 -9.07 -4.70 -4.71
N GLU A 125 -8.00 -4.34 -4.02
CA GLU A 125 -7.45 -5.13 -2.91
C GLU A 125 -7.67 -4.42 -1.58
N ASP A 126 -8.18 -5.13 -0.59
CA ASP A 126 -8.17 -4.72 0.82
C ASP A 126 -7.31 -5.68 1.65
N ALA A 127 -7.29 -5.53 2.97
CA ALA A 127 -6.44 -6.38 3.83
C ALA A 127 -6.93 -7.84 3.93
N THR A 128 -8.12 -8.12 3.39
CA THR A 128 -8.81 -9.41 3.48
C THR A 128 -8.92 -10.13 2.14
N GLY A 129 -8.65 -9.45 1.02
CA GLY A 129 -8.54 -10.07 -0.28
C GLY A 129 -8.73 -9.13 -1.47
N LEU A 130 -8.92 -9.74 -2.64
CA LEU A 130 -9.17 -9.08 -3.92
C LEU A 130 -10.64 -9.20 -4.33
N VAL A 131 -11.22 -8.12 -4.82
CA VAL A 131 -12.55 -8.10 -5.44
C VAL A 131 -12.51 -7.44 -6.80
N ASN A 132 -13.21 -8.03 -7.76
CA ASN A 132 -13.41 -7.43 -9.07
C ASN A 132 -14.62 -6.49 -9.05
N VAL A 133 -14.43 -5.30 -9.60
CA VAL A 133 -15.45 -4.28 -9.76
C VAL A 133 -15.70 -4.04 -11.24
N ALA A 134 -16.95 -4.16 -11.66
CA ALA A 134 -17.38 -3.79 -13.01
C ALA A 134 -18.05 -2.42 -12.98
N LEU A 135 -17.70 -1.55 -13.94
CA LEU A 135 -18.26 -0.22 -14.09
C LEU A 135 -18.84 -0.06 -15.49
N TYR A 136 -20.09 0.39 -15.56
CA TYR A 136 -20.66 0.82 -16.84
C TYR A 136 -19.93 2.06 -17.37
N PRO A 137 -19.90 2.26 -18.71
CA PRO A 137 -19.20 3.38 -19.33
C PRO A 137 -19.55 4.75 -18.72
N ALA A 138 -20.83 4.98 -18.43
CA ALA A 138 -21.30 6.23 -17.82
C ALA A 138 -20.73 6.44 -16.39
N VAL A 139 -20.67 5.38 -15.58
CA VAL A 139 -20.12 5.44 -14.22
C VAL A 139 -18.62 5.69 -14.25
N ALA A 140 -17.91 4.98 -15.15
CA ALA A 140 -16.47 5.17 -15.34
C ALA A 140 -16.15 6.59 -15.82
N ALA A 141 -16.95 7.13 -16.76
CA ALA A 141 -16.81 8.51 -17.24
C ALA A 141 -17.04 9.54 -16.12
N ALA A 142 -18.07 9.34 -15.30
CA ALA A 142 -18.36 10.21 -14.15
C ALA A 142 -17.31 10.12 -13.04
N SER A 143 -16.56 9.02 -12.97
CA SER A 143 -15.57 8.75 -11.92
C SER A 143 -14.11 8.87 -12.40
N ARG A 144 -13.85 9.52 -13.54
CA ARG A 144 -12.53 9.54 -14.19
C ARG A 144 -11.38 9.95 -13.26
N GLU A 145 -11.60 10.97 -12.44
CA GLU A 145 -10.60 11.43 -11.47
C GLU A 145 -10.35 10.39 -10.36
N ALA A 146 -11.41 9.76 -9.85
CA ALA A 146 -11.28 8.70 -8.86
C ALA A 146 -10.51 7.49 -9.42
N LEU A 147 -10.70 7.19 -10.71
CA LEU A 147 -10.04 6.09 -11.41
C LEU A 147 -8.53 6.30 -11.66
N THR A 148 -7.97 7.47 -11.33
CA THR A 148 -6.51 7.70 -11.33
C THR A 148 -5.92 7.67 -9.91
N ALA A 149 -6.75 7.59 -8.86
CA ALA A 149 -6.28 7.50 -7.49
C ALA A 149 -5.78 6.09 -7.16
N PRO A 150 -4.74 5.95 -6.31
CA PRO A 150 -4.25 4.65 -5.87
C PRO A 150 -5.26 3.95 -4.94
N PHE A 151 -5.94 4.71 -4.09
CA PHE A 151 -6.96 4.23 -3.17
C PHE A 151 -8.33 4.75 -3.57
N VAL A 152 -9.31 3.86 -3.56
CA VAL A 152 -10.68 4.22 -3.91
C VAL A 152 -11.67 3.53 -3.01
N ILE A 153 -12.84 4.15 -2.90
CA ILE A 153 -14.06 3.53 -2.42
C ILE A 153 -14.99 3.35 -3.61
N VAL A 154 -15.55 2.15 -3.76
CA VAL A 154 -16.59 1.86 -4.73
C VAL A 154 -17.90 1.61 -3.99
N GLU A 155 -18.93 2.36 -4.34
CA GLU A 155 -20.31 2.05 -3.98
C GLU A 155 -20.92 1.25 -5.12
N GLY A 156 -21.60 0.15 -4.79
CA GLY A 156 -22.17 -0.72 -5.81
C GLY A 156 -23.10 -1.78 -5.25
N GLN A 157 -23.37 -2.77 -6.08
CA GLN A 157 -24.18 -3.93 -5.70
C GLN A 157 -23.39 -5.21 -5.91
N ILE A 158 -23.58 -6.17 -5.01
CA ILE A 158 -22.97 -7.49 -5.14
C ILE A 158 -23.48 -8.19 -6.41
N GLN A 159 -22.55 -8.77 -7.15
CA GLN A 159 -22.82 -9.65 -8.27
C GLN A 159 -22.09 -10.97 -8.08
N TYR A 160 -22.68 -12.03 -8.63
CA TYR A 160 -22.07 -13.33 -8.69
C TYR A 160 -21.91 -13.74 -10.15
N ASP A 161 -20.72 -14.24 -10.48
CA ASP A 161 -20.44 -14.95 -11.72
C ASP A 161 -20.03 -16.38 -11.36
N GLY A 162 -20.99 -17.32 -11.44
CA GLY A 162 -20.85 -18.65 -10.85
C GLY A 162 -20.56 -18.57 -9.34
N GLN A 163 -19.37 -18.99 -8.94
CA GLN A 163 -18.90 -18.99 -7.54
C GLN A 163 -18.09 -17.74 -7.16
N SER A 164 -17.80 -16.87 -8.13
CA SER A 164 -17.01 -15.66 -7.94
C SER A 164 -17.90 -14.50 -7.51
N VAL A 165 -17.55 -13.85 -6.41
CA VAL A 165 -18.22 -12.62 -5.95
C VAL A 165 -17.52 -11.40 -6.53
N GLY A 166 -18.29 -10.43 -6.98
CA GLY A 166 -17.83 -9.15 -7.49
C GLY A 166 -18.80 -8.02 -7.14
N VAL A 167 -18.46 -6.80 -7.55
CA VAL A 167 -19.29 -5.62 -7.33
C VAL A 167 -19.57 -4.92 -8.66
N LEU A 168 -20.85 -4.66 -8.95
CA LEU A 168 -21.23 -3.71 -9.98
C LEU A 168 -21.22 -2.31 -9.38
N GLY A 169 -20.19 -1.54 -9.70
CA GLY A 169 -20.02 -0.21 -9.16
C GLY A 169 -20.98 0.80 -9.79
N THR A 170 -21.61 1.59 -8.93
CA THR A 170 -22.48 2.71 -9.29
C THR A 170 -21.80 4.07 -9.10
N ARG A 171 -20.75 4.11 -8.27
CA ARG A 171 -19.96 5.32 -8.00
C ARG A 171 -18.57 4.95 -7.49
N VAL A 172 -17.54 5.69 -7.91
CA VAL A 172 -16.19 5.57 -7.35
C VAL A 172 -15.77 6.89 -6.73
N LEU A 173 -15.21 6.83 -5.53
CA LEU A 173 -14.75 7.97 -4.74
C LEU A 173 -13.24 7.84 -4.53
N PRO A 174 -12.44 8.88 -4.80
CA PRO A 174 -11.03 8.84 -4.46
C PRO A 174 -10.89 8.87 -2.95
N VAL A 175 -9.96 8.09 -2.42
CA VAL A 175 -9.47 8.26 -1.06
C VAL A 175 -8.11 8.88 -1.20
N GLY A 176 -7.95 10.10 -0.67
CA GLY A 176 -6.63 10.73 -0.60
C GLY A 176 -5.66 9.76 0.06
N TYR A 177 -4.38 9.81 -0.31
CA TYR A 177 -3.37 8.96 0.31
C TYR A 177 -3.53 9.08 1.83
N PRO A 178 -3.93 8.01 2.54
CA PRO A 178 -4.05 8.07 3.98
C PRO A 178 -2.70 8.54 4.46
N GLN A 179 -2.61 9.74 5.04
CA GLN A 179 -1.32 10.34 5.33
C GLN A 179 -0.60 9.40 6.30
N TYR A 180 0.35 8.63 5.78
CA TYR A 180 1.30 7.87 6.56
C TYR A 180 2.22 8.89 7.24
N GLY A 181 1.74 9.51 8.33
CA GLY A 181 2.51 10.53 9.06
C GLY A 181 1.77 11.77 9.54
N ARG A 182 0.47 11.69 9.85
CA ARG A 182 -0.13 12.68 10.77
C ARG A 182 -0.97 11.99 11.84
N LEU A 183 -0.33 11.07 12.56
CA LEU A 183 -0.63 10.86 13.97
C LEU A 183 0.45 11.68 14.70
N GLU A 184 -0.01 12.62 15.51
CA GLU A 184 0.73 13.73 16.09
C GLU A 184 1.93 13.31 16.97
N ASP A 185 2.91 14.22 17.03
CA ASP A 185 3.94 14.50 18.06
C ASP A 185 4.56 13.36 18.89
#